data_AF-A0A3B9X438-F1
#
_entry.id   AF-A0A3B9X438-F1
#
_cell.length_a   1.000
_cell.length_b   1.000
_cell.length_c   1.000
_cell.angle_alpha   90.00
_cell.angle_beta   90.00
_cell.angle_gamma   90.00
#
_symmetry.space_group_name_H-M   'P 1'
#
loop_
_entity.id
_entity.type
_entity.pdbx_description
1 polymer ?
#
loop_
_entity_poly.entity_id
_entity_poly.type
_entity_poly.pdbx_seq_one_letter_code
_entity_poly.pdbx_strand_id
1 'polypeptide(L)'
;MPANPISRRSFLKSSSTLVKGSFIALTAPAILAACQRAEENIGSTEPSFNTLTEIEGKELRAIAARIIPTDETPGAEEAGVIYFIDAVLGDNAGKEYGQVRLALREIQAVSVVKFGASYFFELTAEQQDQVLTDMETTPFFATIRYLTIAGMFSLPEYGGNKNKIGYKLIGFNDAHAWSAPYGFYDADYALKGE
;
A
#
# COMPACT_ATOMS: atom_id res chain seq x y z
N MET A 1 23.40 -31.98 -21.71
CA MET A 1 23.30 -30.51 -21.75
C MET A 1 23.08 -30.03 -20.31
N PRO A 2 24.02 -29.34 -19.67
CA PRO A 2 23.76 -28.80 -18.32
C PRO A 2 22.75 -27.65 -18.43
N ALA A 3 21.79 -27.61 -17.51
CA ALA A 3 20.80 -26.53 -17.45
C ALA A 3 21.51 -25.20 -17.16
N ASN A 4 21.25 -24.17 -17.97
CA ASN A 4 21.75 -22.82 -17.71
C ASN A 4 21.11 -22.30 -16.41
N PRO A 5 21.89 -21.93 -15.38
CA PRO A 5 21.32 -21.43 -14.14
C PRO A 5 20.64 -20.08 -14.38
N ILE A 6 19.38 -19.95 -13.94
CA ILE A 6 18.65 -18.69 -14.04
C ILE A 6 19.43 -17.62 -13.27
N SER A 7 19.80 -16.53 -13.94
CA SER A 7 20.52 -15.44 -13.28
C SER A 7 19.59 -14.72 -12.30
N ARG A 8 20.15 -14.18 -11.20
CA ARG A 8 19.38 -13.38 -10.21
C ARG A 8 18.59 -12.25 -10.87
N ARG A 9 19.17 -11.61 -11.90
CA ARG A 9 18.52 -10.55 -12.69
C ARG A 9 17.38 -11.09 -13.55
N SER A 10 17.56 -12.25 -14.17
CA SER A 10 16.48 -12.90 -14.93
C SER A 10 15.36 -13.33 -14.00
N PHE A 11 15.70 -13.91 -12.84
CA PHE A 11 14.75 -14.29 -11.81
C PHE A 11 13.91 -13.08 -11.34
N LEU A 12 14.56 -11.95 -11.03
CA LEU A 12 13.86 -10.71 -10.62
C LEU A 12 13.00 -10.09 -11.72
N LYS A 13 13.33 -10.31 -13.01
CA LYS A 13 12.48 -9.92 -14.14
C LYS A 13 11.30 -10.89 -14.33
N SER A 14 11.47 -12.15 -13.93
CA SER A 14 10.45 -13.21 -14.04
C SER A 14 9.54 -13.31 -12.81
N SER A 15 9.86 -12.63 -11.70
CA SER A 15 9.17 -12.78 -10.41
C SER A 15 7.96 -11.86 -10.23
N SER A 16 7.27 -11.49 -11.32
CA SER A 16 6.10 -10.60 -11.29
C SER A 16 4.84 -11.23 -10.66
N THR A 17 4.95 -12.31 -9.88
CA THR A 17 3.77 -13.03 -9.33
C THR A 17 4.06 -13.77 -8.02
N LEU A 18 4.74 -13.14 -7.05
CA LEU A 18 5.08 -13.80 -5.77
C LEU A 18 4.24 -13.41 -4.54
N VAL A 19 3.19 -12.59 -4.72
CA VAL A 19 2.18 -12.40 -3.66
C VAL A 19 0.96 -13.25 -4.00
N LYS A 20 0.65 -14.25 -3.15
CA LYS A 20 -0.51 -15.13 -3.33
C LYS A 20 -1.77 -14.29 -3.58
N GLY A 21 -2.36 -14.44 -4.76
CA GLY A 21 -3.65 -13.84 -5.12
C GLY A 21 -3.59 -12.40 -5.65
N SER A 22 -2.48 -11.67 -5.51
CA SER A 22 -2.35 -10.32 -6.11
C SER A 22 -2.03 -10.43 -7.60
N PHE A 23 -2.68 -9.60 -8.42
CA PHE A 23 -2.34 -9.45 -9.84
C PHE A 23 -1.36 -8.29 -10.10
N ILE A 24 -0.99 -7.51 -9.07
CA ILE A 24 0.03 -6.46 -9.15
C ILE A 24 1.28 -6.89 -8.38
N ALA A 25 2.44 -6.70 -9.00
CA ALA A 25 3.74 -6.87 -8.36
C ALA A 25 4.41 -5.50 -8.12
N LEU A 26 5.03 -5.32 -6.95
CA LEU A 26 5.86 -4.15 -6.66
C LEU A 26 7.25 -4.34 -7.26
N THR A 27 7.38 -4.02 -8.55
CA THR A 27 8.65 -4.07 -9.27
C THR A 27 9.54 -2.88 -8.89
N ALA A 28 10.86 -2.98 -9.13
CA ALA A 28 11.76 -1.87 -8.87
C ALA A 28 11.40 -0.57 -9.63
N PRO A 29 10.98 -0.62 -10.91
CA PRO A 29 10.42 0.56 -11.61
C PRO A 29 9.21 1.16 -10.90
N ALA A 30 8.25 0.33 -10.46
CA ALA A 30 7.06 0.81 -9.76
C ALA A 30 7.41 1.52 -8.45
N ILE A 31 8.37 0.98 -7.69
CA ILE A 31 8.88 1.62 -6.47
C ILE A 31 9.58 2.95 -6.79
N LEU A 32 10.43 3.00 -7.82
CA LEU A 32 11.10 4.22 -8.22
C LEU A 32 10.11 5.30 -8.69
N ALA A 33 9.10 4.92 -9.46
CA ALA A 33 8.05 5.82 -9.89
C ALA A 33 7.21 6.32 -8.70
N ALA A 34 7.05 5.51 -7.66
CA ALA A 34 6.47 5.94 -6.40
C ALA A 34 7.36 6.94 -5.65
N CYS A 35 8.68 6.73 -5.61
CA CYS A 35 9.63 7.71 -5.08
C CYS A 35 9.52 9.07 -5.75
N GLN A 36 9.63 9.08 -7.08
CA GLN A 36 9.64 10.31 -7.86
C GLN A 36 8.34 11.11 -7.65
N ARG A 37 7.19 10.43 -7.65
CA ARG A 37 5.89 11.09 -7.44
C ARG A 37 5.69 11.56 -6.01
N ALA A 38 6.22 10.85 -5.03
CA ALA A 38 6.18 11.32 -3.65
C ALA A 38 6.99 12.62 -3.51
N GLU A 39 8.19 12.68 -4.09
CA GLU A 39 9.05 13.86 -4.10
C GLU A 39 8.38 15.07 -4.77
N GLU A 40 7.73 14.88 -5.93
CA GLU A 40 6.99 15.93 -6.62
C GLU A 40 5.87 16.53 -5.75
N ASN A 41 5.28 15.74 -4.84
CA ASN A 41 4.21 16.17 -3.96
C ASN A 41 4.68 16.78 -2.63
N ILE A 42 5.98 16.74 -2.28
CA ILE A 42 6.52 17.25 -1.00
C ILE A 42 6.27 18.76 -0.81
N GLY A 43 5.96 19.51 -1.88
CA GLY A 43 5.68 20.96 -1.83
C GLY A 43 4.25 21.38 -2.18
N SER A 44 3.36 20.45 -2.53
CA SER A 44 2.00 20.76 -2.96
C SER A 44 1.08 20.90 -1.75
N THR A 45 0.29 21.99 -1.71
CA THR A 45 -0.68 22.25 -0.62
C THR A 45 -1.80 21.22 -0.56
N GLU A 46 -2.11 20.59 -1.69
CA GLU A 46 -3.08 19.50 -1.83
C GLU A 46 -2.50 18.41 -2.74
N PRO A 47 -2.24 17.19 -2.23
CA PRO A 47 -1.76 16.10 -3.06
C PRO A 47 -2.88 15.60 -3.99
N SER A 48 -2.68 15.76 -5.29
CA SER A 48 -3.59 15.32 -6.35
C SER A 48 -3.23 13.92 -6.87
N PHE A 49 -4.21 13.20 -7.43
CA PHE A 49 -3.95 11.93 -8.11
C PHE A 49 -3.32 12.13 -9.48
N ASN A 50 -2.35 11.28 -9.83
CA ASN A 50 -1.69 11.30 -11.13
C ASN A 50 -2.28 10.29 -12.11
N THR A 51 -2.78 9.15 -11.61
CA THR A 51 -3.27 8.03 -12.44
C THR A 51 -4.76 7.79 -12.22
N LEU A 52 -5.18 7.81 -10.96
CA LEU A 52 -6.56 7.63 -10.53
C LEU A 52 -7.37 8.88 -10.84
N THR A 53 -8.63 8.68 -11.24
CA THR A 53 -9.62 9.76 -11.18
C THR A 53 -10.01 10.04 -9.74
N GLU A 54 -10.59 11.21 -9.47
CA GLU A 54 -11.08 11.57 -8.14
C GLU A 54 -12.05 10.55 -7.53
N ILE A 55 -12.92 9.96 -8.36
CA ILE A 55 -13.87 8.94 -7.92
C ILE A 55 -13.15 7.63 -7.60
N GLU A 56 -12.27 7.15 -8.49
CA GLU A 56 -11.49 5.93 -8.24
C GLU A 56 -10.61 6.07 -7.00
N GLY A 57 -10.01 7.24 -6.80
CA GLY A 57 -9.24 7.57 -5.62
C GLY A 57 -10.07 7.52 -4.34
N LYS A 58 -11.29 8.06 -4.34
CA LYS A 58 -12.21 7.98 -3.18
C LYS A 58 -12.63 6.54 -2.88
N GLU A 59 -12.96 5.75 -3.90
CA GLU A 59 -13.33 4.34 -3.73
C GLU A 59 -12.18 3.53 -3.11
N LEU A 60 -10.98 3.61 -3.71
CA LEU A 60 -9.81 2.88 -3.22
C LEU A 60 -9.35 3.38 -1.85
N ARG A 61 -9.49 4.68 -1.56
CA ARG A 61 -9.22 5.25 -0.23
C ARG A 61 -10.16 4.65 0.81
N ALA A 62 -11.47 4.59 0.54
CA ALA A 62 -12.44 3.99 1.45
C ALA A 62 -12.13 2.50 1.68
N ILE A 63 -11.79 1.75 0.63
CA ILE A 63 -11.39 0.34 0.75
C ILE A 63 -10.13 0.20 1.63
N ALA A 64 -9.09 1.01 1.40
CA ALA A 64 -7.87 0.99 2.20
C ALA A 64 -8.13 1.33 3.68
N ALA A 65 -9.03 2.30 3.95
CA ALA A 65 -9.46 2.68 5.30
C ALA A 65 -10.28 1.60 6.01
N ARG A 66 -10.81 0.59 5.30
CA ARG A 66 -11.39 -0.61 5.95
C ARG A 66 -10.37 -1.71 6.21
N ILE A 67 -9.29 -1.76 5.44
CA ILE A 67 -8.21 -2.76 5.60
C ILE A 67 -7.28 -2.40 6.78
N ILE A 68 -6.91 -1.12 6.92
CA ILE A 68 -6.18 -0.59 8.08
C ILE A 68 -6.94 0.66 8.57
N PRO A 69 -7.95 0.48 9.44
CA PRO A 69 -8.80 1.56 9.89
C PRO A 69 -8.10 2.51 10.85
N THR A 70 -8.60 3.74 10.91
CA THR A 70 -8.29 4.70 11.96
C THR A 70 -9.07 4.32 13.21
N ASP A 71 -8.36 4.22 14.34
CA ASP A 71 -8.93 3.94 15.66
C ASP A 71 -8.36 4.91 16.70
N GLU A 72 -7.78 4.40 17.80
CA GLU A 72 -6.96 5.20 18.72
C GLU A 72 -5.69 5.74 18.03
N THR A 73 -5.31 5.15 16.89
CA THR A 73 -4.13 5.51 16.09
C THR A 73 -4.51 5.82 14.63
N PRO A 74 -3.70 6.63 13.92
CA PRO A 74 -3.95 6.92 12.51
C PRO A 74 -3.80 5.67 11.62
N GLY A 75 -4.72 5.50 10.66
CA GLY A 75 -4.79 4.35 9.77
C GLY A 75 -4.23 4.63 8.37
N ALA A 76 -4.72 3.86 7.40
CA ALA A 76 -4.26 3.93 6.00
C ALA A 76 -4.51 5.31 5.35
N GLU A 77 -5.57 6.01 5.77
CA GLU A 77 -5.94 7.32 5.21
C GLU A 77 -4.91 8.39 5.59
N GLU A 78 -4.61 8.54 6.88
CA GLU A 78 -3.66 9.53 7.39
C GLU A 78 -2.22 9.19 6.98
N ALA A 79 -1.91 7.90 6.83
CA ALA A 79 -0.65 7.42 6.29
C ALA A 79 -0.47 7.71 4.79
N GLY A 80 -1.51 8.19 4.09
CA GLY A 80 -1.43 8.56 2.69
C GLY A 80 -1.32 7.36 1.75
N VAL A 81 -1.76 6.18 2.18
CA VAL A 81 -1.60 4.91 1.43
C VAL A 81 -2.18 4.99 0.01
N ILE A 82 -3.24 5.77 -0.19
CA ILE A 82 -3.85 5.93 -1.52
C ILE A 82 -2.89 6.55 -2.55
N TYR A 83 -1.98 7.42 -2.13
CA TYR A 83 -1.02 8.06 -3.03
C TYR A 83 0.09 7.10 -3.46
N PHE A 84 0.50 6.20 -2.55
CA PHE A 84 1.34 5.06 -2.91
C PHE A 84 0.64 4.17 -3.95
N ILE A 85 -0.65 3.84 -3.75
CA ILE A 85 -1.43 3.02 -4.69
C ILE A 85 -1.53 3.71 -6.06
N ASP A 86 -1.84 5.01 -6.10
CA ASP A 86 -1.89 5.81 -7.33
C ASP A 86 -0.57 5.75 -8.11
N ALA A 87 0.54 5.89 -7.40
CA ALA A 87 1.85 5.82 -8.03
C ALA A 87 2.19 4.41 -8.56
N VAL A 88 1.91 3.36 -7.79
CA VAL A 88 2.14 1.97 -8.23
C VAL A 88 1.32 1.64 -9.49
N LEU A 89 0.09 2.15 -9.59
CA LEU A 89 -0.78 1.93 -10.74
C LEU A 89 -0.31 2.71 -11.98
N GLY A 90 0.29 3.88 -11.81
CA GLY A 90 0.79 4.71 -12.92
C GLY A 90 1.98 4.12 -13.68
N ASP A 91 2.74 3.20 -13.08
CA ASP A 91 3.88 2.53 -13.75
C ASP A 91 3.44 1.32 -14.61
N ASN A 92 2.39 0.61 -14.20
CA ASN A 92 1.90 -0.63 -14.84
C ASN A 92 0.67 -0.41 -15.74
N ALA A 93 0.56 0.76 -16.37
CA ALA A 93 -0.71 1.41 -16.74
C ALA A 93 -1.58 0.76 -17.84
N GLY A 94 -1.31 -0.45 -18.29
CA GLY A 94 -2.15 -1.11 -19.29
C GLY A 94 -3.19 -2.05 -18.69
N LYS A 95 -2.72 -3.23 -18.31
CA LYS A 95 -3.60 -4.38 -18.03
C LYS A 95 -4.07 -4.40 -16.59
N GLU A 96 -3.16 -4.17 -15.66
CA GLU A 96 -3.40 -4.23 -14.22
C GLU A 96 -4.33 -3.10 -13.77
N TYR A 97 -4.11 -1.88 -14.26
CA TYR A 97 -5.02 -0.77 -13.98
C TYR A 97 -6.42 -1.00 -14.56
N GLY A 98 -6.52 -1.61 -15.75
CA GLY A 98 -7.79 -2.06 -16.31
C GLY A 98 -8.54 -3.05 -15.41
N GLN A 99 -7.82 -4.00 -14.78
CA GLN A 99 -8.41 -4.94 -13.83
C GLN A 99 -8.92 -4.24 -12.55
N VAL A 100 -8.19 -3.26 -12.03
CA VAL A 100 -8.65 -2.43 -10.91
C VAL A 100 -9.95 -1.71 -11.26
N ARG A 101 -10.03 -1.09 -12.45
CA ARG A 101 -11.24 -0.40 -12.91
C ARG A 101 -12.44 -1.32 -13.07
N LEU A 102 -12.23 -2.52 -13.59
CA LEU A 102 -13.29 -3.51 -13.71
C LEU A 102 -13.83 -3.92 -12.34
N ALA A 103 -12.94 -4.21 -11.39
CA ALA A 103 -13.34 -4.55 -10.03
C ALA A 103 -14.07 -3.40 -9.33
N LEU A 104 -13.61 -2.14 -9.46
CA LEU A 104 -14.33 -0.99 -8.89
C LEU A 104 -15.77 -0.87 -9.41
N ARG A 105 -16.00 -1.16 -10.70
CA ARG A 105 -17.36 -1.19 -11.27
C ARG A 105 -18.21 -2.31 -10.68
N GLU A 106 -17.62 -3.48 -10.44
CA GLU A 106 -18.32 -4.59 -9.79
C GLU A 106 -18.73 -4.22 -8.35
N ILE A 107 -17.84 -3.56 -7.62
CA ILE A 107 -18.12 -3.05 -6.27
C ILE A 107 -19.25 -2.04 -6.28
N GLN A 108 -19.23 -1.09 -7.22
CA GLN A 108 -20.32 -0.11 -7.40
C GLN A 108 -21.63 -0.80 -7.72
N ALA A 109 -21.63 -1.79 -8.62
CA ALA A 109 -22.82 -2.56 -8.95
C ALA A 109 -23.39 -3.31 -7.73
N VAL A 110 -22.53 -3.93 -6.93
CA VAL A 110 -22.94 -4.60 -5.67
C VAL A 110 -23.50 -3.59 -4.67
N SER A 111 -22.87 -2.41 -4.55
CA SER A 111 -23.32 -1.33 -3.65
C SER A 111 -24.71 -0.82 -4.02
N VAL A 112 -24.96 -0.64 -5.32
CA VAL A 112 -26.30 -0.26 -5.84
C VAL A 112 -27.31 -1.37 -5.55
N VAL A 113 -26.98 -2.62 -5.88
CA VAL A 113 -27.94 -3.74 -5.77
C VAL A 113 -28.28 -4.05 -4.31
N LYS A 114 -27.31 -4.03 -3.40
CA LYS A 114 -27.52 -4.40 -1.99
C LYS A 114 -28.02 -3.25 -1.12
N PHE A 115 -27.57 -2.03 -1.40
CA PHE A 115 -27.74 -0.90 -0.48
C PHE A 115 -28.30 0.37 -1.16
N GLY A 116 -28.47 0.38 -2.48
CA GLY A 116 -29.01 1.52 -3.22
C GLY A 116 -28.06 2.72 -3.34
N ALA A 117 -26.79 2.58 -2.97
CA ALA A 117 -25.79 3.63 -3.09
C ALA A 117 -25.02 3.53 -4.41
N SER A 118 -24.68 4.67 -5.03
CA SER A 118 -24.02 4.69 -6.34
C SER A 118 -22.54 4.34 -6.24
N TYR A 119 -21.92 4.69 -5.12
CA TYR A 119 -20.51 4.48 -4.85
C TYR A 119 -20.30 3.74 -3.53
N PHE A 120 -19.21 3.00 -3.42
CA PHE A 120 -18.92 2.25 -2.20
C PHE A 120 -18.51 3.15 -1.04
N PHE A 121 -17.79 4.26 -1.32
CA PHE A 121 -17.46 5.25 -0.29
C PHE A 121 -18.69 5.97 0.32
N GLU A 122 -19.89 5.84 -0.26
CA GLU A 122 -21.15 6.39 0.29
C GLU A 122 -21.82 5.46 1.32
N LEU A 123 -21.38 4.19 1.38
CA LEU A 123 -21.91 3.20 2.31
C LEU A 123 -21.47 3.46 3.75
N THR A 124 -22.27 3.00 4.71
CA THR A 124 -21.87 2.92 6.13
C THR A 124 -20.70 1.94 6.31
N ALA A 125 -19.94 2.09 7.40
CA ALA A 125 -18.78 1.22 7.66
C ALA A 125 -19.16 -0.27 7.68
N GLU A 126 -20.30 -0.61 8.27
CA GLU A 126 -20.80 -1.99 8.34
C GLU A 126 -21.19 -2.54 6.96
N GLN A 127 -21.75 -1.69 6.10
CA GLN A 127 -22.07 -2.05 4.72
C GLN A 127 -20.81 -2.22 3.88
N GLN A 128 -19.82 -1.33 4.06
CA GLN A 128 -18.51 -1.46 3.42
C GLN A 128 -17.84 -2.78 3.81
N ASP A 129 -17.84 -3.12 5.10
CA ASP A 129 -17.29 -4.38 5.60
C ASP A 129 -18.00 -5.60 4.99
N GLN A 130 -19.32 -5.56 4.88
CA GLN A 130 -20.08 -6.65 4.27
C GLN A 130 -19.68 -6.84 2.79
N VAL A 131 -19.61 -5.76 2.02
CA VAL A 131 -19.19 -5.81 0.61
C VAL A 131 -17.77 -6.36 0.50
N LEU A 132 -16.83 -5.88 1.32
CA LEU A 132 -15.44 -6.33 1.29
C LEU A 132 -15.30 -7.81 1.71
N THR A 133 -16.06 -8.24 2.71
CA THR A 133 -16.10 -9.64 3.16
C THR A 133 -16.58 -10.57 2.04
N ASP A 134 -17.60 -10.16 1.30
CA ASP A 134 -18.14 -10.96 0.19
C ASP A 134 -17.13 -11.16 -0.97
N MET A 135 -16.14 -10.28 -1.09
CA MET A 135 -15.11 -10.31 -2.13
C MET A 135 -13.71 -10.67 -1.60
N GLU A 136 -13.58 -11.12 -0.36
CA GLU A 136 -12.29 -11.34 0.30
C GLU A 136 -11.42 -12.36 -0.46
N THR A 137 -12.06 -13.32 -1.14
CA THR A 137 -11.38 -14.35 -1.93
C THR A 137 -11.00 -13.90 -3.34
N THR A 138 -11.35 -12.67 -3.74
CA THR A 138 -11.07 -12.18 -5.08
C THR A 138 -9.61 -11.73 -5.22
N PRO A 139 -9.03 -11.84 -6.44
CA PRO A 139 -7.71 -11.28 -6.71
C PRO A 139 -7.62 -9.77 -6.48
N PHE A 140 -8.73 -9.04 -6.68
CA PHE A 140 -8.80 -7.61 -6.42
C PHE A 140 -8.61 -7.29 -4.93
N PHE A 141 -9.36 -7.94 -4.04
CA PHE A 141 -9.22 -7.70 -2.61
C PHE A 141 -7.80 -8.06 -2.13
N ALA A 142 -7.27 -9.19 -2.59
CA ALA A 142 -5.89 -9.60 -2.29
C ALA A 142 -4.86 -8.54 -2.76
N THR A 143 -5.08 -7.96 -3.94
CA THR A 143 -4.22 -6.92 -4.51
C THR A 143 -4.27 -5.62 -3.71
N ILE A 144 -5.46 -5.08 -3.42
CA ILE A 144 -5.57 -3.84 -2.66
C ILE A 144 -5.07 -4.04 -1.23
N ARG A 145 -5.41 -5.15 -0.57
CA ARG A 145 -4.86 -5.49 0.75
C ARG A 145 -3.34 -5.53 0.75
N TYR A 146 -2.74 -6.15 -0.25
CA TYR A 146 -1.28 -6.18 -0.40
C TYR A 146 -0.70 -4.77 -0.54
N LEU A 147 -1.26 -3.94 -1.44
CA LEU A 147 -0.79 -2.58 -1.64
C LEU A 147 -1.03 -1.67 -0.44
N THR A 148 -2.11 -1.87 0.31
CA THR A 148 -2.40 -1.13 1.54
C THR A 148 -1.34 -1.41 2.60
N ILE A 149 -1.02 -2.69 2.83
CA ILE A 149 0.02 -3.09 3.78
C ILE A 149 1.39 -2.55 3.33
N ALA A 150 1.72 -2.67 2.04
CA ALA A 150 2.96 -2.16 1.51
C ALA A 150 3.05 -0.63 1.65
N GLY A 151 2.00 0.10 1.30
CA GLY A 151 1.94 1.55 1.44
C GLY A 151 2.00 2.01 2.90
N MET A 152 1.44 1.24 3.84
CA MET A 152 1.45 1.59 5.26
C MET A 152 2.82 1.40 5.92
N PHE A 153 3.56 0.34 5.55
CA PHE A 153 4.75 -0.09 6.27
C PHE A 153 6.05 -0.05 5.46
N SER A 154 6.05 0.55 4.26
CA SER A 154 7.28 0.80 3.51
C SER A 154 7.85 2.19 3.83
N LEU A 155 8.99 2.50 3.21
CA LEU A 155 9.62 3.82 3.30
C LEU A 155 8.64 4.94 2.92
N PRO A 156 8.52 6.01 3.74
CA PRO A 156 7.63 7.14 3.44
C PRO A 156 7.91 7.79 2.08
N GLU A 157 9.16 7.70 1.62
CA GLU A 157 9.61 8.18 0.32
C GLU A 157 8.85 7.53 -0.83
N TYR A 158 8.16 6.40 -0.64
CA TYR A 158 7.33 5.79 -1.70
C TYR A 158 5.94 6.43 -1.81
N GLY A 159 5.62 7.43 -1.00
CA GLY A 159 4.33 8.15 -1.05
C GLY A 159 3.24 7.57 -0.14
N GLY A 160 3.57 6.52 0.62
CA GLY A 160 2.76 6.01 1.73
C GLY A 160 3.43 6.29 3.06
N ASN A 161 3.02 5.61 4.13
CA ASN A 161 3.62 5.69 5.48
C ASN A 161 3.98 7.12 5.93
N LYS A 162 3.10 8.09 5.61
CA LYS A 162 3.37 9.51 5.86
C LYS A 162 3.72 9.74 7.31
N ASN A 163 4.71 10.59 7.57
CA ASN A 163 5.19 10.88 8.94
C ASN A 163 5.61 9.62 9.74
N LYS A 164 5.93 8.52 9.04
CA LYS A 164 6.29 7.22 9.61
C LYS A 164 5.18 6.64 10.50
N ILE A 165 3.90 6.89 10.15
CA ILE A 165 2.73 6.42 10.92
C ILE A 165 2.77 4.90 11.13
N GLY A 166 3.00 4.12 10.07
CA GLY A 166 3.09 2.66 10.16
C GLY A 166 4.27 2.20 11.02
N TYR A 167 5.41 2.88 10.96
CA TYR A 167 6.55 2.55 11.81
C TYR A 167 6.24 2.78 13.28
N LYS A 168 5.61 3.92 13.62
CA LYS A 168 5.16 4.22 14.98
C LYS A 168 4.18 3.18 15.48
N LEU A 169 3.25 2.74 14.63
CA LEU A 169 2.23 1.73 14.94
C LEU A 169 2.85 0.39 15.36
N ILE A 170 3.90 -0.07 14.66
CA ILE A 170 4.58 -1.35 14.97
C ILE A 170 5.77 -1.17 15.93
N GLY A 171 6.03 0.04 16.43
CA GLY A 171 7.19 0.34 17.27
C GLY A 171 8.54 0.22 16.56
N PHE A 172 8.57 0.33 15.23
CA PHE A 172 9.81 0.30 14.45
C PHE A 172 10.55 1.63 14.55
N ASN A 173 11.80 1.58 15.01
CA ASN A 173 12.69 2.73 15.06
C ASN A 173 13.68 2.66 13.90
N ASP A 174 13.62 3.63 13.00
CA ASP A 174 14.47 3.70 11.81
C ASP A 174 15.76 4.50 12.03
N ALA A 175 16.18 4.69 13.29
CA ALA A 175 17.46 5.30 13.62
C ALA A 175 18.63 4.56 12.94
N HIS A 176 19.26 5.24 11.98
CA HIS A 176 20.42 4.75 11.22
C HIS A 176 21.71 4.65 12.05
N ALA A 177 21.68 5.08 13.31
CA ALA A 177 22.76 4.94 14.25
C ALA A 177 22.21 4.33 15.54
N TRP A 178 22.45 3.04 15.73
CA TRP A 178 22.48 2.50 17.06
C TRP A 178 23.81 2.93 17.70
N SER A 179 23.76 3.79 18.70
CA SER A 179 24.87 4.00 19.61
C SER A 179 24.84 2.90 20.67
N ALA A 180 26.01 2.49 21.16
CA ALA A 180 26.06 1.64 22.35
C ALA A 180 25.23 2.27 23.49
N PRO A 181 24.51 1.47 24.29
CA PRO A 181 24.48 0.01 24.23
C PRO A 181 23.44 -0.58 23.26
N TYR A 182 23.86 -1.57 22.47
CA TYR A 182 23.09 -2.38 21.54
C TYR A 182 22.22 -3.45 22.23
N GLY A 183 22.39 -3.68 23.53
CA GLY A 183 21.58 -4.58 24.34
C GLY A 183 22.03 -4.70 25.80
N PHE A 184 21.59 -5.76 26.47
CA PHE A 184 21.94 -6.00 27.88
C PHE A 184 23.45 -6.19 28.10
N TYR A 185 24.16 -6.78 27.13
CA TYR A 185 25.56 -7.15 27.27
C TYR A 185 26.55 -5.98 27.24
N ASP A 186 26.20 -4.88 26.57
CA ASP A 186 27.05 -3.71 26.44
C ASP A 186 26.53 -2.48 27.22
N ALA A 187 25.35 -2.57 27.82
CA ALA A 187 24.81 -1.57 28.76
C ALA A 187 25.70 -1.41 30.00
N ASP A 188 26.27 -2.51 30.49
CA ASP A 188 27.16 -2.51 31.65
C ASP A 188 28.52 -1.83 31.35
N TYR A 189 28.98 -1.86 30.09
CA TYR A 189 30.22 -1.21 29.68
C TYR A 189 30.05 0.32 29.65
N ALA A 190 28.92 0.81 29.12
CA ALA A 190 28.58 2.23 29.12
C ALA A 190 28.44 2.80 30.54
N LEU A 191 27.92 2.01 31.49
CA LEU A 191 27.80 2.40 32.91
C LEU A 191 29.14 2.38 33.67
N LYS A 192 30.08 1.52 33.26
CA LYS A 192 31.41 1.40 33.90
C LYS A 192 32.44 2.38 33.35
N GLY A 193 32.14 3.08 32.25
CA GLY A 193 33.01 4.12 31.69
C GLY A 193 34.30 3.58 31.05
N GLU A 194 34.25 2.33 30.56
CA GLU A 194 35.34 1.66 29.83
C GLU A 194 35.09 1.65 28.32
#